data_AF-A0A919ENN9-F1
#
_entry.id   AF-A0A919ENN9-F1
#
_cell.length_a   1.000
_cell.length_b   1.000
_cell.length_c   1.000
_cell.angle_alpha   90.00
_cell.angle_beta   90.00
_cell.angle_gamma   90.00
#
_symmetry.space_group_name_H-M   'P 1'
#
loop_
_entity.id
_entity.type
_entity.pdbx_description
1 polymer ?
#
loop_
_entity_poly.entity_id
_entity_poly.type
_entity_poly.pdbx_seq_one_letter_code
_entity_poly.pdbx_strand_id
1 'polypeptide(L)'
;MIDPVEVERYRLSEAENQRIFRERIVPDLLEGRTPQETPTVVFLVGQPGAGKSKVTEMVATALNRHGGFADIDSDLYKPYHPTYDALMAQDDTLMAAYTRADGRAWMAQAEEYVRSYGLHAIIQETSQNAQAVEDKMRAYRQSGARIEGLFMGVPKALSDQGIVNRYFEQLADRG
;
A
#
# COMPACT_ATOMS: atom_id res chain seq x y z
N MET A 1 -0.83 19.67 17.13
CA MET A 1 -2.12 19.29 16.53
C MET A 1 -2.03 19.62 15.06
N ILE A 2 -2.35 18.68 14.16
CA ILE A 2 -2.27 18.92 12.71
C ILE A 2 -3.44 19.82 12.32
N ASP A 3 -3.16 20.94 11.66
CA ASP A 3 -4.18 21.89 11.18
C ASP A 3 -4.89 21.34 9.92
N PRO A 4 -6.22 21.14 9.95
CA PRO A 4 -6.99 20.67 8.79
C PRO A 4 -6.88 21.58 7.56
N VAL A 5 -6.70 22.89 7.75
CA VAL A 5 -6.57 23.85 6.63
C VAL A 5 -5.24 23.62 5.90
N GLU A 6 -4.17 23.39 6.65
CA GLU A 6 -2.88 23.04 6.06
C GLU A 6 -2.92 21.67 5.39
N VAL A 7 -3.64 20.68 5.94
CA VAL A 7 -3.84 19.38 5.26
C VAL A 7 -4.45 19.57 3.88
N GLU A 8 -5.52 20.36 3.77
CA GLU A 8 -6.18 20.60 2.48
C GLU A 8 -5.30 21.40 1.51
N ARG A 9 -4.42 22.28 2.02
CA ARG A 9 -3.48 23.04 1.19
C ARG A 9 -2.46 22.13 0.47
N TYR A 10 -2.06 21.03 1.10
CA TYR A 10 -1.14 20.07 0.48
C TYR A 10 -1.84 19.07 -0.44
N ARG A 11 -3.17 18.98 -0.38
CA ARG A 11 -3.93 18.05 -1.20
C ARG A 11 -3.81 18.39 -2.67
N LEU A 12 -3.55 17.38 -3.49
CA LEU A 12 -3.51 17.58 -4.93
C LEU A 12 -4.91 17.81 -5.49
N SER A 13 -4.97 18.55 -6.60
CA SER A 13 -6.18 18.54 -7.42
C SER A 13 -6.43 17.14 -7.95
N GLU A 14 -7.69 16.80 -8.19
CA GLU A 14 -8.05 15.47 -8.73
C GLU A 14 -7.32 15.19 -10.06
N ALA A 15 -7.25 16.19 -10.94
CA ALA A 15 -6.56 16.06 -12.22
C ALA A 15 -5.06 15.76 -12.05
N GLU A 16 -4.39 16.41 -11.11
CA GLU A 16 -2.97 16.19 -10.85
C GLU A 16 -2.73 14.83 -10.19
N ASN A 17 -3.58 14.44 -9.23
CA ASN A 17 -3.52 13.12 -8.60
C ASN A 17 -3.64 12.00 -9.66
N GLN A 18 -4.65 12.09 -10.54
CA GLN A 18 -4.85 11.12 -11.62
C GLN A 18 -3.71 11.13 -12.64
N ARG A 19 -3.14 12.30 -12.94
CA ARG A 19 -2.00 12.42 -13.85
C ARG A 19 -0.78 11.68 -13.29
N ILE A 20 -0.42 11.94 -12.03
CA ILE A 20 0.69 11.25 -11.35
C ILE A 20 0.44 9.74 -11.30
N PHE A 21 -0.81 9.32 -11.03
CA PHE A 21 -1.15 7.90 -11.04
C PHE A 21 -0.83 7.24 -12.38
N ARG A 22 -1.35 7.81 -13.48
CA ARG A 22 -1.20 7.22 -14.82
C ARG A 22 0.21 7.34 -15.37
N GLU A 23 0.88 8.47 -15.16
CA GLU A 23 2.16 8.78 -15.81
C GLU A 23 3.37 8.31 -15.00
N ARG A 24 3.21 8.01 -13.70
CA ARG A 24 4.32 7.62 -12.83
C ARG A 24 4.06 6.32 -12.09
N ILE A 25 3.00 6.26 -11.28
CA ILE A 25 2.75 5.10 -10.41
C ILE A 25 2.47 3.83 -11.23
N VAL A 26 1.66 3.94 -12.29
CA VAL A 26 1.34 2.80 -13.15
C VAL A 26 2.60 2.22 -13.82
N PRO A 27 3.41 3.01 -14.58
CA PRO A 27 4.64 2.51 -15.18
C PRO A 27 5.64 1.93 -14.17
N ASP A 28 5.84 2.62 -13.04
CA ASP A 28 6.90 2.25 -12.09
C ASP A 28 6.51 1.04 -11.23
N LEU A 29 5.24 0.96 -10.80
CA LEU A 29 4.82 0.01 -9.77
C LEU A 29 3.79 -1.02 -10.23
N LEU A 30 3.07 -0.83 -11.33
CA LEU A 30 1.94 -1.69 -11.72
C LEU A 30 2.10 -2.36 -13.10
N GLU A 31 2.83 -1.75 -14.03
CA GLU A 31 3.07 -2.32 -15.37
C GLU A 31 4.09 -3.47 -15.35
N GLY A 32 4.15 -4.26 -16.42
CA GLY A 32 5.10 -5.38 -16.54
C GLY A 32 4.68 -6.67 -15.82
N ARG A 33 3.47 -6.72 -15.27
CA ARG A 33 2.86 -7.96 -14.75
C ARG A 33 2.01 -8.61 -15.84
N THR A 34 1.97 -9.93 -15.85
CA THR A 34 1.19 -10.70 -16.84
C THR A 34 -0.25 -10.87 -16.35
N PRO A 35 -1.26 -10.42 -17.11
CA PRO A 35 -2.67 -10.67 -16.82
C PRO A 35 -2.99 -12.16 -16.66
N GLN A 36 -3.93 -12.47 -15.77
CA GLN A 36 -4.38 -13.82 -15.46
C GLN A 36 -5.88 -13.95 -15.68
N GLU A 37 -6.34 -15.11 -16.16
CA GLU A 37 -7.78 -15.42 -16.23
C GLU A 37 -8.41 -15.52 -14.83
N THR A 38 -7.64 -15.97 -13.84
CA THR A 38 -8.07 -16.06 -12.44
C THR A 38 -6.92 -15.58 -11.54
N PRO A 39 -6.74 -14.26 -11.37
CA PRO A 39 -5.67 -13.73 -10.55
C PRO A 39 -5.85 -14.14 -9.09
N THR A 40 -4.75 -14.50 -8.44
CA THR A 40 -4.70 -14.65 -6.98
C THR A 40 -4.38 -13.30 -6.31
N VAL A 41 -5.28 -12.86 -5.44
CA VAL A 41 -5.13 -11.64 -4.63
C VAL A 41 -5.03 -12.05 -3.17
N VAL A 42 -3.91 -11.67 -2.56
CA VAL A 42 -3.53 -12.08 -1.22
C VAL A 42 -3.68 -10.90 -0.27
N PHE A 43 -4.59 -10.99 0.69
CA PHE A 43 -4.76 -10.02 1.76
C PHE A 43 -3.86 -10.39 2.93
N LEU A 44 -2.81 -9.60 3.15
CA LEU A 44 -1.92 -9.78 4.28
C LEU A 44 -2.31 -8.81 5.40
N VAL A 45 -2.97 -9.34 6.41
CA VAL A 45 -3.58 -8.59 7.50
C VAL A 45 -2.77 -8.80 8.78
N GLY A 46 -2.25 -7.71 9.33
CA GLY A 46 -1.48 -7.76 10.57
C GLY A 46 -1.10 -6.37 11.05
N GLN A 47 -0.97 -6.22 12.36
CA GLN A 47 -0.59 -4.94 12.94
C GLN A 47 0.83 -4.50 12.51
N PRO A 48 1.16 -3.19 12.57
CA PRO A 48 2.52 -2.73 12.33
C PRO A 48 3.53 -3.44 13.24
N GLY A 49 4.66 -3.87 12.68
CA GLY A 49 5.69 -4.62 13.40
C GLY A 49 5.45 -6.13 13.53
N ALA A 50 4.33 -6.66 13.03
CA ALA A 50 4.05 -8.12 13.07
C ALA A 50 4.96 -8.98 12.17
N GLY A 51 5.90 -8.39 11.42
CA GLY A 51 6.80 -9.14 10.55
C GLY A 51 6.20 -9.54 9.20
N LYS A 52 5.18 -8.81 8.73
CA LYS A 52 4.52 -9.03 7.43
C LYS A 52 5.49 -9.20 6.27
N SER A 53 6.61 -8.47 6.25
CA SER A 53 7.60 -8.49 5.18
C SER A 53 8.11 -9.90 4.81
N LYS A 54 8.36 -10.77 5.81
CA LYS A 54 8.81 -12.15 5.54
C LYS A 54 7.72 -12.99 4.86
N VAL A 55 6.46 -12.77 5.25
CA VAL A 55 5.31 -13.42 4.62
C VAL A 55 5.10 -12.89 3.21
N THR A 56 5.24 -11.57 3.02
CA THR A 56 5.20 -10.93 1.69
C THR A 56 6.24 -11.54 0.76
N GLU A 57 7.49 -11.72 1.20
CA GLU A 57 8.57 -12.31 0.39
C GLU A 57 8.24 -13.76 -0.06
N MET A 58 7.71 -14.57 0.85
CA MET A 58 7.29 -15.94 0.55
C MET A 58 6.17 -15.97 -0.50
N VAL A 59 5.15 -15.12 -0.35
CA VAL A 59 4.03 -15.01 -1.29
C VAL A 59 4.51 -14.45 -2.63
N ALA A 60 5.33 -13.41 -2.62
CA ALA A 60 5.93 -12.79 -3.79
C ALA A 60 6.71 -13.81 -4.63
N THR A 61 7.50 -14.67 -3.97
CA THR A 61 8.25 -15.75 -4.63
C THR A 61 7.33 -16.72 -5.38
N ALA A 62 6.14 -16.99 -4.85
CA ALA A 62 5.15 -17.82 -5.53
C ALA A 62 4.50 -17.09 -6.71
N LEU A 63 4.02 -15.86 -6.52
CA LEU A 63 3.33 -15.08 -7.57
C LEU A 63 4.26 -14.70 -8.73
N ASN A 64 5.54 -14.44 -8.46
CA ASN A 64 6.55 -14.13 -9.49
C ASN A 64 6.78 -15.27 -10.47
N ARG A 65 6.54 -16.54 -10.07
CA ARG A 65 6.57 -17.68 -11.01
C ARG A 65 5.38 -17.72 -11.96
N HIS A 66 4.36 -16.90 -11.70
CA HIS A 66 3.09 -16.88 -12.41
C HIS A 66 2.74 -15.47 -12.92
N GLY A 67 3.72 -14.74 -13.44
CA GLY A 67 3.47 -13.44 -14.10
C GLY A 67 3.65 -12.21 -13.22
N GLY A 68 4.16 -12.37 -11.99
CA GLY A 68 4.42 -11.24 -11.10
C GLY A 68 3.16 -10.75 -10.40
N PHE A 69 3.30 -9.74 -9.53
CA PHE A 69 2.20 -9.19 -8.74
C PHE A 69 2.33 -7.68 -8.56
N ALA A 70 1.21 -7.03 -8.24
CA ALA A 70 1.18 -5.66 -7.74
C ALA A 70 1.21 -5.65 -6.20
N ASP A 71 2.15 -4.93 -5.61
CA ASP A 71 2.18 -4.70 -4.16
C ASP A 71 1.34 -3.45 -3.84
N ILE A 72 0.24 -3.64 -3.13
CA ILE A 72 -0.73 -2.59 -2.85
C ILE A 72 -0.59 -2.15 -1.39
N ASP A 73 0.12 -1.04 -1.22
CA ASP A 73 0.30 -0.34 0.06
C ASP A 73 0.36 1.17 -0.19
N SER A 74 -0.45 1.93 0.55
CA SER A 74 -0.46 3.39 0.47
C SER A 74 0.93 4.03 0.73
N ASP A 75 1.78 3.40 1.53
CA ASP A 75 3.12 3.90 1.81
C ASP A 75 4.04 3.85 0.59
N LEU A 76 3.79 2.96 -0.38
CA LEU A 76 4.54 2.89 -1.65
C LEU A 76 4.20 4.06 -2.58
N TYR A 77 3.02 4.68 -2.42
CA TYR A 77 2.55 5.75 -3.31
C TYR A 77 2.87 7.15 -2.78
N LYS A 78 3.01 7.33 -1.46
CA LYS A 78 3.32 8.64 -0.87
C LYS A 78 4.57 9.32 -1.45
N PRO A 79 5.67 8.61 -1.79
CA PRO A 79 6.85 9.21 -2.42
C PRO A 79 6.58 9.89 -3.77
N TYR A 80 5.46 9.59 -4.45
CA TYR A 80 5.09 10.24 -5.69
C TYR A 80 4.48 11.64 -5.48
N HIS A 81 4.15 11.99 -4.24
CA HIS A 81 3.65 13.33 -3.91
C HIS A 81 4.74 14.39 -4.14
N PRO A 82 4.47 15.49 -4.89
CA PRO A 82 5.49 16.48 -5.24
C PRO A 82 6.21 17.13 -4.05
N THR A 83 5.56 17.19 -2.89
CA THR A 83 6.14 17.76 -1.65
C THR A 83 6.67 16.69 -0.68
N TYR A 84 6.67 15.40 -1.06
CA TYR A 84 7.03 14.30 -0.16
C TYR A 84 8.42 14.51 0.48
N ASP A 85 9.45 14.74 -0.34
CA ASP A 85 10.82 14.87 0.16
C ASP A 85 10.99 16.09 1.07
N ALA A 86 10.36 17.21 0.71
CA ALA A 86 10.40 18.44 1.50
C ALA A 86 9.70 18.24 2.87
N LEU A 87 8.55 17.59 2.88
CA LEU A 87 7.82 17.28 4.12
C LEU A 87 8.55 16.24 4.97
N MET A 88 9.14 15.22 4.34
CA MET A 88 9.92 14.20 5.03
C MET A 88 11.16 14.79 5.71
N ALA A 89 11.85 15.72 5.05
CA ALA A 89 12.99 16.42 5.62
C ALA A 89 12.60 17.38 6.77
N GLN A 90 11.36 17.88 6.76
CA GLN A 90 10.84 18.75 7.80
C GLN A 90 10.39 17.96 9.03
N ASP A 91 9.44 17.04 8.84
CA ASP A 91 8.79 16.28 9.91
C ASP A 91 8.02 15.09 9.30
N ASP A 92 8.38 13.87 9.69
CA ASP A 92 7.77 12.64 9.17
C ASP A 92 6.27 12.51 9.51
N THR A 93 5.84 13.11 10.62
CA THR A 93 4.46 13.13 11.07
C THR A 93 3.64 14.09 10.22
N LEU A 94 4.20 15.25 9.84
CA LEU A 94 3.56 16.17 8.89
C LEU A 94 3.48 15.57 7.49
N MET A 95 4.55 14.95 7.01
CA MET A 95 4.55 14.20 5.75
C MET A 95 3.44 13.17 5.73
N ALA A 96 3.34 12.34 6.78
CA ALA A 96 2.33 11.29 6.85
C ALA A 96 0.91 11.85 6.89
N ALA A 97 0.70 13.02 7.50
CA ALA A 97 -0.59 13.68 7.58
C ALA A 97 -1.02 14.27 6.24
N TYR A 98 -0.14 15.03 5.61
CA TYR A 98 -0.44 15.83 4.41
C TYR A 98 -0.52 14.98 3.14
N THR A 99 0.21 13.86 3.06
CA THR A 99 0.17 12.97 1.89
C THR A 99 -0.88 11.85 2.00
N ARG A 100 -1.57 11.72 3.15
CA ARG A 100 -2.47 10.60 3.44
C ARG A 100 -3.63 10.49 2.46
N ALA A 101 -4.24 11.62 2.12
CA ALA A 101 -5.42 11.65 1.25
C ALA A 101 -5.07 11.17 -0.16
N ASP A 102 -4.01 11.74 -0.74
CA ASP A 102 -3.50 11.38 -2.07
C ASP A 102 -2.99 9.94 -2.12
N GLY A 103 -2.25 9.49 -1.09
CA GLY A 103 -1.80 8.10 -0.99
C GLY A 103 -2.96 7.08 -0.95
N ARG A 104 -4.08 7.43 -0.29
CA ARG A 104 -5.29 6.60 -0.29
C ARG A 104 -6.02 6.63 -1.63
N ALA A 105 -6.07 7.78 -2.30
CA ALA A 105 -6.66 7.90 -3.62
C ALA A 105 -5.87 7.07 -4.66
N TRP A 106 -4.54 7.08 -4.59
CA TRP A 106 -3.70 6.23 -5.44
C TRP A 106 -3.84 4.74 -5.13
N MET A 107 -3.95 4.37 -3.84
CA MET A 107 -4.22 2.98 -3.48
C MET A 107 -5.55 2.48 -4.06
N ALA A 108 -6.62 3.28 -4.00
CA ALA A 108 -7.91 2.93 -4.60
C ALA A 108 -7.82 2.80 -6.13
N GLN A 109 -7.08 3.69 -6.80
CA GLN A 109 -6.83 3.61 -8.24
C GLN A 109 -6.00 2.36 -8.61
N ALA A 110 -4.99 2.01 -7.81
CA ALA A 110 -4.19 0.81 -8.00
C ALA A 110 -5.01 -0.47 -7.80
N GLU A 111 -5.88 -0.52 -6.78
CA GLU A 111 -6.81 -1.63 -6.58
C GLU A 111 -7.73 -1.82 -7.80
N GLU A 112 -8.25 -0.73 -8.36
CA GLU A 112 -9.08 -0.78 -9.57
C GLU A 112 -8.29 -1.23 -10.80
N TYR A 113 -7.06 -0.75 -10.96
CA TYR A 113 -6.16 -1.18 -12.02
C TYR A 113 -5.92 -2.70 -11.94
N VAL A 114 -5.58 -3.24 -10.76
CA VAL A 114 -5.40 -4.68 -10.56
C VAL A 114 -6.64 -5.47 -10.98
N ARG A 115 -7.84 -5.01 -10.59
CA ARG A 115 -9.11 -5.68 -10.95
C ARG A 115 -9.37 -5.63 -12.45
N SER A 116 -9.20 -4.46 -13.08
CA SER A 116 -9.47 -4.27 -14.51
C SER A 116 -8.52 -5.05 -15.40
N TYR A 117 -7.26 -5.20 -14.99
CA TYR A 117 -6.23 -5.89 -15.78
C TYR A 117 -6.00 -7.34 -15.35
N GLY A 118 -6.76 -7.86 -14.37
CA GLY A 118 -6.67 -9.25 -13.93
C GLY A 118 -5.29 -9.61 -13.37
N LEU A 119 -4.71 -8.76 -12.53
CA LEU A 119 -3.34 -8.96 -12.02
C LEU A 119 -3.35 -9.68 -10.67
N HIS A 120 -2.31 -10.48 -10.42
CA HIS A 120 -2.01 -10.89 -9.05
C HIS A 120 -1.71 -9.67 -8.18
N ALA A 121 -2.08 -9.72 -6.91
CA ALA A 121 -1.75 -8.66 -5.97
C ALA A 121 -1.54 -9.15 -4.55
N ILE A 122 -0.73 -8.40 -3.80
CA ILE A 122 -0.64 -8.50 -2.35
C ILE A 122 -1.21 -7.19 -1.79
N ILE A 123 -2.29 -7.28 -1.01
CA ILE A 123 -2.93 -6.13 -0.37
C ILE A 123 -2.48 -6.09 1.08
N GLN A 124 -1.71 -5.06 1.45
CA GLN A 124 -1.18 -4.92 2.80
C GLN A 124 -2.16 -4.14 3.67
N GLU A 125 -2.76 -4.81 4.65
CA GLU A 125 -3.76 -4.22 5.54
C GLU A 125 -3.31 -4.27 7.00
N THR A 126 -3.79 -3.31 7.79
CA THR A 126 -3.54 -3.22 9.24
C THR A 126 -4.78 -3.52 10.09
N SER A 127 -5.87 -3.97 9.46
CA SER A 127 -7.13 -4.38 10.10
C SER A 127 -7.82 -3.33 10.97
N GLN A 128 -7.67 -2.04 10.66
CA GLN A 128 -8.33 -0.98 11.44
C GLN A 128 -9.85 -0.97 11.26
N ASN A 129 -10.36 -1.52 10.15
CA ASN A 129 -11.78 -1.64 9.85
C ASN A 129 -12.06 -2.96 9.12
N ALA A 130 -12.67 -3.92 9.80
CA ALA A 130 -12.96 -5.24 9.24
C ALA A 130 -13.94 -5.18 8.06
N GLN A 131 -14.97 -4.32 8.13
CA GLN A 131 -15.95 -4.18 7.06
C GLN A 131 -15.29 -3.68 5.78
N ALA A 132 -14.41 -2.69 5.87
CA ALA A 132 -13.69 -2.17 4.71
C ALA A 132 -12.82 -3.24 4.03
N VAL A 133 -12.16 -4.09 4.82
CA VAL A 133 -11.37 -5.21 4.29
C VAL A 133 -12.27 -6.25 3.62
N GLU A 134 -13.41 -6.57 4.23
CA GLU A 134 -14.40 -7.49 3.69
C GLU A 134 -14.97 -6.99 2.35
N ASP A 135 -15.33 -5.71 2.26
CA ASP A 135 -15.86 -5.09 1.06
C ASP A 135 -14.84 -5.15 -0.09
N LYS A 136 -13.55 -4.90 0.20
CA LYS A 136 -12.47 -5.09 -0.77
C LYS A 136 -12.35 -6.54 -1.23
N MET A 137 -12.32 -7.49 -0.31
CA MET A 137 -12.26 -8.93 -0.65
C MET A 137 -13.44 -9.34 -1.54
N ARG A 138 -14.65 -8.84 -1.25
CA ARG A 138 -15.84 -9.07 -2.08
C ARG A 138 -15.69 -8.48 -3.48
N ALA A 139 -15.21 -7.24 -3.59
CA ALA A 139 -14.98 -6.59 -4.88
C ALA A 139 -14.00 -7.37 -5.76
N TYR A 140 -12.88 -7.85 -5.21
CA TYR A 140 -11.94 -8.69 -5.96
C TYR A 140 -12.54 -10.04 -6.35
N ARG A 141 -13.29 -10.69 -5.46
CA ARG A 141 -13.96 -11.95 -5.78
C ARG A 141 -14.98 -11.78 -6.91
N GLN A 142 -15.73 -10.68 -6.91
CA GLN A 142 -16.68 -10.34 -7.96
C GLN A 142 -15.99 -10.05 -9.31
N SER A 143 -14.75 -9.56 -9.30
CA SER A 143 -13.92 -9.43 -10.51
C SER A 143 -13.30 -10.75 -11.01
N GLY A 144 -13.61 -11.89 -10.39
CA GLY A 144 -13.11 -13.21 -10.81
C GLY A 144 -11.78 -13.62 -10.16
N ALA A 145 -11.28 -12.85 -9.19
CA ALA A 145 -10.04 -13.20 -8.49
C ALA A 145 -10.25 -14.34 -7.47
N ARG A 146 -9.24 -15.20 -7.33
CA ARG A 146 -9.06 -16.07 -6.16
C ARG A 146 -8.56 -15.22 -5.00
N ILE A 147 -9.24 -15.29 -3.85
CA ILE A 147 -8.85 -14.55 -2.65
C ILE A 147 -8.15 -15.48 -1.67
N GLU A 148 -7.00 -15.05 -1.18
CA GLU A 148 -6.31 -15.67 -0.04
C GLU A 148 -6.14 -14.65 1.07
N GLY A 149 -6.39 -15.06 2.32
CA GLY A 149 -6.22 -14.20 3.49
C GLY A 149 -5.18 -14.77 4.44
N LEU A 150 -4.14 -14.00 4.74
CA LEU A 150 -3.16 -14.33 5.77
C LEU A 150 -3.30 -13.35 6.92
N PHE A 151 -3.71 -13.87 8.07
CA PHE A 151 -3.93 -13.09 9.28
C PHE A 151 -2.82 -13.39 10.28
N MET A 152 -2.02 -12.37 10.60
CA MET A 152 -0.89 -12.51 11.50
C MET A 152 -1.28 -12.12 12.93
N GLY A 153 -1.19 -13.08 13.84
CA GLY A 153 -1.30 -12.86 15.29
C GLY A 153 0.08 -12.82 15.94
N VAL A 154 0.51 -11.65 16.40
CA VAL A 154 1.80 -11.48 17.11
C VAL A 154 1.55 -10.83 18.47
N PRO A 155 2.23 -11.28 19.56
CA PRO A 155 2.16 -10.61 20.85
C PRO A 155 2.48 -9.12 20.75
N LYS A 156 1.70 -8.27 21.44
CA LYS A 156 1.86 -6.81 21.37
C LYS A 156 3.29 -6.34 21.63
N ALA A 157 3.96 -6.89 22.65
CA ALA A 157 5.33 -6.50 23.00
C ALA A 157 6.33 -6.73 21.84
N LEU A 158 6.19 -7.83 21.11
CA LEU A 158 7.05 -8.13 19.96
C LEU A 158 6.72 -7.23 18.76
N SER A 159 5.45 -6.93 18.56
CA SER A 159 5.01 -5.99 17.53
C SER A 159 5.53 -4.58 17.78
N ASP A 160 5.43 -4.10 19.03
CA ASP A 160 5.90 -2.76 19.43
C ASP A 160 7.43 -2.66 19.25
N GLN A 161 8.18 -3.70 19.65
CA GLN A 161 9.62 -3.77 19.38
C GLN A 161 9.91 -3.70 17.88
N GLY A 162 9.16 -4.41 17.04
CA GLY A 162 9.31 -4.37 15.58
C GLY A 162 9.07 -2.98 14.99
N ILE A 163 8.10 -2.22 15.51
CA ILE A 163 7.86 -0.82 15.09
C ILE A 163 9.08 0.04 15.39
N VAL A 164 9.60 -0.04 16.62
CA VAL A 164 10.75 0.76 17.06
C VAL A 164 12.01 0.39 16.27
N ASN A 165 12.28 -0.90 16.08
CA ASN A 165 13.43 -1.36 15.31
C ASN A 165 13.40 -0.82 13.88
N ARG A 166 12.24 -0.96 13.20
CA ARG A 166 12.07 -0.46 11.83
C ARG A 166 12.28 1.05 11.72
N TYR A 167 11.83 1.82 12.71
CA TYR A 167 12.05 3.26 12.72
C TYR A 167 13.54 3.61 12.78
N PHE A 168 14.32 2.95 13.64
CA PHE A 168 15.75 3.18 13.73
C PHE A 168 16.53 2.69 12.50
N GLU A 169 16.13 1.57 11.89
CA GLU A 169 16.70 1.12 10.60
C GLU A 169 16.46 2.16 9.50
N GLN A 170 15.23 2.68 9.37
CA GLN A 170 14.91 3.73 8.39
C GLN A 170 15.64 5.05 8.64
N LEU A 171 15.94 5.39 9.90
CA LEU A 171 16.78 6.54 10.22
C LEU A 171 18.24 6.31 9.83
N ALA A 172 18.76 5.10 10.06
CA ALA A 172 20.15 4.75 9.73
C ALA A 172 20.40 4.79 8.21
N ASP A 173 19.46 4.30 7.41
CA ASP A 173 19.56 4.31 5.94
C ASP A 173 19.49 5.72 5.30
N ARG A 174 19.12 6.75 6.09
CA ARG A 174 19.01 8.15 5.64
C ARG A 174 20.27 8.99 5.93
N GLY A 175 21.23 8.46 6.71
CA GLY A 175 22.48 9.13 7.07
C GLY A 175 23.66 8.65 6.24
#